data_AF-A0A1V4APV6-F1
#
_entry.id   AF-A0A1V4APV6-F1
#
_cell.length_a   1.000
_cell.length_b   1.000
_cell.length_c   1.000
_cell.angle_alpha   90.00
_cell.angle_beta   90.00
_cell.angle_gamma   90.00
#
_symmetry.space_group_name_H-M   'P 1'
#
loop_
_entity.id
_entity.type
_entity.pdbx_description
1 polymer ?
#
loop_
_entity_poly.entity_id
_entity_poly.type
_entity_poly.pdbx_seq_one_letter_code
_entity_poly.pdbx_strand_id
1 'polypeptide(L)' 'MNIGKTVFSQVIDFLPMHEFRKCVQRYEGNHKVKSFSCFDQFLCMAFAQLTYRESLRDIEACLRSMQEKLYHMGI' A
#
# COMPACT_ATOMS: atom_id res chain seq x y z
N MET A 1 -16.58 -4.33 16.33
CA MET A 1 -16.62 -4.81 14.92
C MET A 1 -16.28 -3.64 14.03
N ASN A 2 -15.26 -3.77 13.18
CA ASN A 2 -14.55 -2.68 12.52
C ASN A 2 -15.38 -1.96 11.43
N ILE A 3 -16.40 -1.19 11.83
CA ILE A 3 -17.19 -0.38 10.91
C ILE A 3 -16.28 0.75 10.39
N GLY A 4 -15.94 0.69 9.10
CA GLY A 4 -15.16 1.73 8.40
C GLY A 4 -13.71 1.38 8.04
N LYS A 5 -13.13 0.27 8.54
CA LYS A 5 -11.81 -0.22 8.11
C LYS A 5 -11.95 -1.33 7.06
N THR A 6 -11.21 -1.21 5.96
CA THR A 6 -11.15 -2.26 4.94
C THR A 6 -10.49 -3.53 5.48
N VAL A 7 -10.83 -4.69 4.93
CA VAL A 7 -10.13 -5.96 5.23
C VAL A 7 -8.64 -5.84 4.91
N PHE A 8 -8.30 -5.12 3.82
CA PHE A 8 -6.93 -4.83 3.46
C PHE A 8 -6.16 -4.11 4.59
N SER A 9 -6.72 -3.04 5.18
CA SER A 9 -6.10 -2.34 6.31
C SER A 9 -5.85 -3.29 7.50
N GLN A 10 -6.76 -4.22 7.77
CA GLN A 10 -6.60 -5.19 8.86
C GLN A 10 -5.48 -6.20 8.57
N VAL A 11 -5.30 -6.60 7.31
CA VAL A 11 -4.19 -7.47 6.90
C VAL A 11 -2.86 -6.73 7.01
N ILE A 12 -2.81 -5.46 6.60
CA ILE A 12 -1.60 -4.63 6.69
C ILE A 12 -1.20 -4.36 8.14
N ASP A 13 -2.13 -4.34 9.09
CA ASP A 13 -1.82 -4.19 10.52
C ASP A 13 -0.87 -5.31 11.06
N PHE A 14 -0.75 -6.45 10.36
CA PHE A 14 0.20 -7.53 10.71
C PHE A 14 1.60 -7.35 10.11
N LEU A 15 1.83 -6.33 9.27
CA LEU A 15 3.14 -6.09 8.67
C LEU A 15 4.14 -5.68 9.76
N PRO A 16 5.36 -6.26 9.82
CA PRO A 16 6.40 -5.85 10.75
C PRO A 16 6.99 -4.49 10.35
N MET A 17 6.25 -3.41 10.66
CA MET A 17 6.56 -2.03 10.25
C MET A 17 7.95 -1.56 10.67
N HIS A 18 8.44 -2.04 11.81
CA HIS A 18 9.78 -1.72 12.28
C HIS A 18 10.87 -2.24 11.33
N GLU A 19 10.78 -3.51 10.93
CA GLU A 19 11.74 -4.11 10.00
C GLU A 19 11.60 -3.53 8.59
N PHE A 20 10.37 -3.25 8.15
CA PHE A 20 10.13 -2.53 6.90
C PHE A 20 10.84 -1.17 6.88
N ARG A 21 10.66 -0.36 7.94
CA ARG A 21 11.30 0.96 8.04
C ARG A 21 12.82 0.87 8.10
N LYS A 22 13.37 -0.12 8.82
CA LYS A 22 14.82 -0.38 8.82
C LYS A 22 15.34 -0.65 7.40
N CYS A 23 14.64 -1.47 6.62
CA CYS A 23 15.02 -1.74 5.23
C CYS A 23 14.98 -0.47 4.37
N VAL A 24 13.89 0.30 4.43
CA VAL A 24 13.76 1.56 3.69
C VAL A 24 14.89 2.53 4.05
N GLN A 25 15.24 2.65 5.32
CA GLN A 25 16.33 3.51 5.77
C GLN A 25 17.69 2.99 5.30
N ARG A 26 17.95 1.69 5.43
CA ARG A 26 19.23 1.05 5.06
C ARG A 26 19.56 1.25 3.57
N TYR A 27 18.56 1.19 2.71
CA TYR A 27 18.72 1.31 1.26
C TYR A 27 18.38 2.70 0.73
N GLU A 28 18.15 3.67 1.62
CA GLU A 28 17.72 5.02 1.26
C GLU A 28 16.52 5.02 0.28
N GLY A 29 15.56 4.10 0.46
CA GLY A 29 14.50 3.85 -0.52
C GLY A 29 13.60 5.05 -0.82
N ASN A 30 13.53 6.01 0.12
CA ASN A 30 12.81 7.27 -0.05
C ASN A 30 13.70 8.46 -0.46
N HIS A 31 14.97 8.23 -0.85
CA HIS A 31 15.87 9.31 -1.27
C HIS A 31 15.31 10.02 -2.51
N LYS A 32 15.14 11.35 -2.43
CA LYS A 32 14.56 12.22 -3.47
C LYS A 32 13.12 11.87 -3.89
N VAL A 33 12.43 11.01 -3.15
CA VAL A 33 11.00 10.76 -3.38
C VAL A 33 10.20 12.02 -3.02
N LYS A 34 9.38 12.51 -3.95
CA LYS A 34 8.51 13.69 -3.76
C LYS A 34 7.09 13.30 -3.37
N SER A 35 6.59 12.24 -3.96
CA SER A 35 5.29 11.60 -3.71
C SER A 35 5.46 10.10 -3.97
N PHE A 36 4.56 9.28 -3.44
CA PHE A 36 4.60 7.83 -3.58
C PHE A 36 5.81 7.18 -2.89
N SER A 37 5.74 7.13 -1.56
CA SER A 37 6.77 6.53 -0.70
C SER A 37 6.94 5.03 -0.95
N CYS A 38 8.05 4.44 -0.48
CA CYS A 38 8.20 2.98 -0.47
C CYS A 38 7.04 2.28 0.23
N PHE A 39 6.41 2.91 1.23
CA PHE A 39 5.26 2.34 1.90
C PHE A 39 4.03 2.36 1.00
N ASP A 40 3.76 3.49 0.32
CA ASP A 40 2.67 3.61 -0.65
C ASP A 40 2.82 2.57 -1.77
N GLN A 41 4.04 2.43 -2.29
CA GLN A 41 4.38 1.41 -3.28
C GLN A 41 4.14 -0.01 -2.75
N PHE A 42 4.58 -0.29 -1.52
CA PHE A 42 4.35 -1.59 -0.89
C PHE A 42 2.85 -1.89 -0.77
N LEU A 43 2.04 -0.94 -0.33
CA LEU A 43 0.59 -1.10 -0.20
C LEU A 43 -0.06 -1.35 -1.56
N CYS A 44 0.29 -0.59 -2.60
CA CYS A 44 -0.21 -0.81 -3.96
C CYS A 44 0.13 -2.21 -4.48
N MET A 45 1.37 -2.67 -4.27
CA MET A 45 1.80 -3.99 -4.71
C MET A 45 1.15 -5.11 -3.89
N ALA A 46 1.02 -4.96 -2.57
CA ALA A 46 0.32 -5.91 -1.72
C ALA A 46 -1.16 -6.02 -2.11
N PHE A 47 -1.81 -4.89 -2.39
CA PHE A 47 -3.18 -4.86 -2.90
C PHE A 47 -3.29 -5.61 -4.24
N ALA A 48 -2.37 -5.37 -5.16
CA ALA A 48 -2.34 -6.04 -6.46
C ALA A 48 -2.23 -7.56 -6.33
N GLN A 49 -1.32 -8.04 -5.46
CA GLN A 49 -1.14 -9.47 -5.20
C GLN A 49 -2.40 -10.10 -4.61
N LEU A 50 -3.02 -9.45 -3.61
CA LEU A 50 -4.22 -9.95 -2.94
C LEU A 50 -5.47 -9.91 -3.82
N THR A 51 -5.49 -9.05 -4.84
CA THR A 51 -6.63 -8.91 -5.76
C THR A 51 -6.37 -9.49 -7.14
N TYR A 52 -5.28 -10.26 -7.30
CA TYR A 52 -4.90 -10.97 -8.52
C TYR A 52 -4.83 -10.06 -9.75
N ARG A 53 -4.28 -8.85 -9.61
CA ARG A 53 -4.12 -7.92 -10.73
C ARG A 53 -2.93 -8.31 -11.59
N GLU A 54 -3.15 -8.40 -12.89
CA GLU A 54 -2.17 -8.94 -13.85
C GLU A 54 -1.28 -7.88 -14.50
N SER A 55 -1.59 -6.59 -14.33
CA SER A 55 -0.79 -5.51 -14.91
C SER A 55 -0.79 -4.24 -14.07
N LEU A 56 0.25 -3.42 -14.21
CA LEU A 56 0.33 -2.10 -13.56
C LEU A 56 -0.83 -1.18 -13.97
N ARG A 57 -1.31 -1.29 -15.21
CA ARG A 57 -2.46 -0.52 -15.69
C ARG A 57 -3.75 -0.94 -15.00
N ASP A 58 -3.95 -2.24 -14.81
CA ASP A 58 -5.12 -2.78 -14.11
C ASP A 58 -5.11 -2.39 -12.62
N ILE A 59 -3.94 -2.45 -11.98
CA ILE A 59 -3.75 -1.98 -10.61
C ILE A 59 -4.14 -0.51 -10.48
N GLU A 60 -3.60 0.34 -11.36
CA GLU A 60 -3.83 1.78 -11.33
C GLU A 60 -5.29 2.15 -11.61
N ALA A 61 -5.92 1.54 -12.62
CA ALA A 61 -7.32 1.75 -12.93
C ALA A 61 -8.23 1.34 -11.76
N CYS A 62 -7.93 0.20 -11.13
CA CYS A 62 -8.67 -0.29 -9.99
C CYS A 62 -8.53 0.67 -8.79
N LEU A 63 -7.31 1.04 -8.41
CA LEU A 63 -7.05 1.96 -7.29
C LEU A 63 -7.71 3.33 -7.51
N ARG A 64 -7.62 3.91 -8.72
CA ARG A 64 -8.32 5.15 -9.06
C ARG A 64 -9.84 5.04 -8.91
N SER A 65 -10.43 3.91 -9.30
CA SER A 65 -11.88 3.70 -9.16
C SER A 65 -12.34 3.62 -7.71
N MET A 66 -11.43 3.35 -6.77
CA MET A 66 -11.71 3.20 -5.34
C MET A 66 -11.15 4.37 -4.51
N GLN A 67 -10.94 5.55 -5.11
CA GLN A 67 -10.25 6.67 -4.49
C GLN A 67 -10.82 7.08 -3.12
N GLU A 68 -12.14 7.04 -2.93
CA GLU A 68 -12.79 7.32 -1.64
C GLU A 68 -12.46 6.28 -0.55
N LYS A 69 -12.13 5.05 -0.94
CA LYS A 69 -11.78 3.94 -0.03
C LYS A 69 -10.28 3.86 0.24
N LEU A 70 -9.43 4.47 -0.60
CA LEU A 70 -7.98 4.50 -0.43
C LEU A 70 -7.55 5.22 0.85
N TYR A 71 -8.25 6.30 1.22
CA TYR A 71 -8.03 6.99 2.49
C TYR A 71 -8.16 6.05 3.70
N HIS A 72 -9.06 5.07 3.63
CA HIS A 72 -9.25 4.04 4.66
C HIS A 72 -8.29 2.83 4.54
N MET A 73 -7.48 2.79 3.48
CA MET A 73 -6.43 1.80 3.23
C MET A 73 -5.02 2.33 3.58
N GLY A 74 -4.89 3.63 3.87
CA GLY A 74 -3.60 4.27 4.14
C GLY A 74 -2.76 4.53 2.89
N ILE A 75 -3.41 4.55 1.71
CA ILE A 75 -2.87 4.91 0.40
C ILE A 75 -3.44 6.27 0.01
#